data_AF-A0A958FCG1-F1
#
_entry.id   AF-A0A958FCG1-F1
#
_cell.length_a   1.000
_cell.length_b   1.000
_cell.length_c   1.000
_cell.angle_alpha   90.00
_cell.angle_beta   90.00
_cell.angle_gamma   90.00
#
_symmetry.space_group_name_H-M   'P 1'
#
loop_
_entity.id
_entity.type
_entity.pdbx_description
1 polymer ?
#
loop_
_entity_poly.entity_id
_entity_poly.type
_entity_poly.pdbx_seq_one_letter_code
_entity_poly.pdbx_strand_id
1 'polypeptide(L)'
;MIWKPIQLTLSEADIAGLKGLHGRLQRRLEAGYPLPSAELNDLMTQLSRCFNQLPDIGECLQAAAGGTNHALILVHPDSEILSLPWHAATDAHSGRAVGLLPHLYITKMLRAPSAVQAPARRAAPPLKVLALVSMPEDLKSDQLRAFQQQQFMLLNSLDPLGQSGEMEIDYADNCALETLQEKLRCHRYHLVYLAGQGMMKGGEAHLLLEDGDDFRQRWVHVRDVAAAFRG
;
A
#
# COMPACT_ATOMS: atom_id res chain seq x y z
N MET A 1 -6.39 -6.06 -18.73
CA MET A 1 -5.35 -6.12 -17.68
C MET A 1 -5.12 -7.57 -17.32
N ILE A 2 -3.89 -8.05 -17.41
CA ILE A 2 -3.50 -9.44 -17.10
C ILE A 2 -2.97 -9.48 -15.67
N TRP A 3 -3.50 -10.37 -14.84
CA TRP A 3 -3.10 -10.52 -13.45
C TRP A 3 -2.19 -11.75 -13.33
N LYS A 4 -0.95 -11.56 -12.90
CA LYS A 4 0.04 -12.63 -12.77
C LYS A 4 0.55 -12.70 -11.32
N PRO A 5 0.17 -13.72 -10.54
CA PRO A 5 0.78 -13.97 -9.24
C PRO A 5 2.20 -14.51 -9.42
N ILE A 6 3.15 -13.91 -8.71
CA ILE A 6 4.56 -14.33 -8.67
C ILE A 6 4.92 -14.63 -7.22
N GLN A 7 5.34 -15.86 -6.95
CA GLN A 7 5.86 -16.23 -5.64
C GLN A 7 7.28 -15.67 -5.50
N LEU A 8 7.52 -14.88 -4.46
CA LEU A 8 8.86 -14.39 -4.13
C LEU A 8 9.69 -15.50 -3.51
N THR A 9 10.24 -16.40 -4.32
CA THR A 9 11.12 -17.47 -3.85
C THR A 9 12.53 -16.92 -3.65
N LEU A 10 12.87 -16.56 -2.41
CA LEU A 10 14.16 -15.99 -2.03
C LEU A 10 14.95 -16.98 -1.17
N SER A 11 16.28 -16.97 -1.29
CA SER A 11 17.14 -17.76 -0.38
C SER A 11 17.15 -17.14 1.02
N GLU A 12 17.48 -17.93 2.04
CA GLU A 12 17.60 -17.41 3.42
C GLU A 12 18.63 -16.28 3.51
N ALA A 13 19.74 -16.38 2.75
CA ALA A 13 20.76 -15.34 2.66
C ALA A 13 20.21 -14.05 2.02
N ASP A 14 19.37 -14.15 0.99
CA ASP A 14 18.72 -13.01 0.37
C ASP A 14 17.75 -12.31 1.33
N ILE A 15 16.92 -13.10 2.02
CA ILE A 15 15.97 -12.61 3.01
C ILE A 15 16.72 -11.85 4.11
N ALA A 16 17.75 -12.45 4.70
CA ALA A 16 18.54 -11.84 5.75
C ALA A 16 19.24 -10.55 5.27
N GLY A 17 19.82 -10.56 4.07
CA GLY A 17 20.49 -9.40 3.48
C GLY A 17 19.53 -8.24 3.22
N LEU A 18 18.40 -8.51 2.56
CA LEU A 18 17.39 -7.49 2.25
C LEU A 18 16.78 -6.89 3.52
N LYS A 19 16.41 -7.72 4.50
CA LYS A 19 15.92 -7.23 5.80
C LYS A 19 16.97 -6.39 6.53
N GLY A 20 18.22 -6.82 6.51
CA GLY A 20 19.33 -6.10 7.14
C GLY A 20 19.55 -4.72 6.53
N LEU A 21 19.55 -4.61 5.19
CA LEU A 21 19.67 -3.34 4.47
C LEU A 21 18.47 -2.42 4.74
N HIS A 22 17.26 -2.95 4.58
CA HIS A 22 16.03 -2.19 4.79
C HIS A 22 15.90 -1.69 6.23
N GLY A 23 16.17 -2.54 7.23
CA GLY A 23 16.13 -2.15 8.64
C GLY A 23 17.19 -1.14 9.05
N ARG A 24 18.33 -1.04 8.35
CA ARG A 24 19.29 0.07 8.55
C ARG A 24 18.72 1.38 8.01
N LEU A 25 18.23 1.37 6.78
CA LEU A 25 17.63 2.56 6.15
C LEU A 25 16.44 3.07 6.95
N GLN A 26 15.56 2.17 7.41
CA GLN A 26 14.40 2.52 8.21
C GLN A 26 14.80 3.20 9.53
N ARG A 27 15.77 2.64 10.27
CA ARG A 27 16.27 3.26 11.52
C ARG A 27 16.86 4.65 11.29
N ARG A 28 17.51 4.88 10.15
CA ARG A 28 18.03 6.21 9.79
C ARG A 28 16.89 7.19 9.52
N LEU A 29 15.87 6.77 8.77
CA LEU A 29 14.68 7.57 8.52
C LEU A 29 13.96 7.93 9.83
N GLU A 30 13.76 6.95 10.72
CA GLU A 30 13.15 7.17 12.04
C GLU A 30 13.96 8.15 12.90
N ALA A 31 15.29 8.13 12.78
CA ALA A 31 16.18 9.06 13.47
C ALA A 31 16.34 10.42 12.76
N GLY A 32 15.67 10.64 11.63
CA GLY A 32 15.77 11.89 10.84
C GLY A 32 17.13 12.08 10.16
N TYR A 33 17.92 11.02 10.00
CA TYR A 33 19.21 11.08 9.33
C TYR A 33 19.06 10.96 7.81
N PRO A 34 19.92 11.65 7.03
CA PRO A 34 19.95 11.48 5.58
C PRO A 34 20.28 10.02 5.21
N LEU A 35 19.67 9.55 4.13
CA LEU A 35 19.91 8.23 3.57
C LEU A 35 21.20 8.24 2.72
N PRO A 36 22.22 7.43 3.05
CA PRO A 36 23.44 7.36 2.26
C PRO A 36 23.17 6.70 0.91
N SER A 37 23.66 7.29 -0.18
CA SER A 37 23.49 6.74 -1.53
C SER A 37 24.06 5.33 -1.66
N ALA A 38 25.14 5.00 -0.94
CA ALA A 38 25.72 3.66 -0.93
C ALA A 38 24.75 2.60 -0.37
N GLU A 39 24.14 2.85 0.79
CA GLU A 39 23.19 1.91 1.40
C GLU A 39 21.91 1.75 0.56
N LEU A 40 21.44 2.85 -0.05
CA LEU A 40 20.33 2.81 -1.00
C LEU A 40 20.68 1.97 -2.24
N ASN A 41 21.87 2.19 -2.81
CA ASN A 41 22.34 1.44 -3.96
C ASN A 41 22.49 -0.05 -3.65
N ASP A 42 23.04 -0.40 -2.48
CA ASP A 42 23.17 -1.80 -2.05
C ASP A 42 21.79 -2.48 -1.97
N LEU A 43 20.80 -1.80 -1.38
CA LEU A 43 19.42 -2.31 -1.33
C LEU A 43 18.84 -2.47 -2.73
N MET A 44 18.94 -1.44 -3.59
CA MET A 44 18.41 -1.48 -4.95
C MET A 44 19.08 -2.57 -5.79
N THR A 45 20.40 -2.74 -5.68
CA THR A 45 21.15 -3.80 -6.38
C THR A 45 20.68 -5.17 -5.92
N GLN A 46 20.53 -5.40 -4.61
CA GLN A 46 20.06 -6.69 -4.11
C GLN A 46 18.59 -6.96 -4.50
N LEU A 47 17.71 -5.95 -4.42
CA LEU A 47 16.33 -6.05 -4.90
C LEU A 47 16.28 -6.40 -6.38
N SER A 48 17.06 -5.70 -7.20
CA SER A 48 17.15 -5.94 -8.64
C SER A 48 17.62 -7.36 -8.94
N ARG A 49 18.68 -7.83 -8.27
CA ARG A 49 19.15 -9.21 -8.42
C ARG A 49 18.05 -10.22 -8.11
N CYS A 50 17.42 -10.09 -6.95
CA CYS A 50 16.38 -11.03 -6.52
C CYS A 50 15.16 -10.99 -7.44
N PHE A 51 14.74 -9.79 -7.85
CA PHE A 51 13.58 -9.59 -8.71
C PHE A 51 13.77 -10.20 -10.09
N ASN A 52 14.94 -10.01 -10.73
CA ASN A 52 15.22 -10.56 -12.06
C ASN A 52 15.45 -12.07 -12.05
N GLN A 53 15.64 -12.69 -10.89
CA GLN A 53 15.74 -14.14 -10.74
C GLN A 53 14.37 -14.82 -10.55
N LEU A 54 13.30 -14.04 -10.39
CA LEU A 54 11.96 -14.60 -10.24
C LEU A 54 11.51 -15.28 -11.54
N PRO A 55 10.83 -16.44 -11.45
CA PRO A 55 10.30 -17.11 -12.63
C PRO A 55 9.25 -16.23 -13.33
N ASP A 56 9.20 -16.35 -14.66
CA ASP A 56 8.27 -15.65 -15.57
C ASP A 56 8.37 -14.11 -15.55
N ILE A 57 9.30 -13.51 -14.81
CA ILE A 57 9.36 -12.05 -14.68
C ILE A 57 9.73 -11.39 -16.01
N GLY A 58 10.71 -11.95 -16.73
CA GLY A 58 11.16 -11.43 -18.02
C GLY A 58 10.04 -11.37 -19.05
N GLU A 59 9.22 -12.42 -19.14
CA GLU A 59 8.06 -12.46 -20.04
C GLU A 59 7.04 -11.38 -19.68
N CYS A 60 6.76 -11.20 -18.39
CA CYS A 60 5.82 -10.17 -17.93
C CYS A 60 6.33 -8.75 -18.24
N LEU A 61 7.63 -8.50 -18.05
CA LEU A 61 8.26 -7.21 -18.33
C LEU A 61 8.24 -6.91 -19.83
N GLN A 62 8.57 -7.90 -20.68
CA GLN A 62 8.50 -7.76 -22.13
C GLN A 62 7.07 -7.50 -22.61
N ALA A 63 6.09 -8.23 -22.07
CA ALA A 63 4.69 -8.04 -22.43
C ALA A 63 4.14 -6.67 -22.01
N ALA A 64 4.55 -6.17 -20.84
CA ALA A 64 4.25 -4.81 -20.39
C ALA A 64 4.90 -3.75 -21.31
N ALA A 65 6.17 -3.94 -21.67
CA ALA A 65 6.87 -3.06 -22.62
C ALA A 65 6.20 -3.05 -24.01
N GLY A 66 5.56 -4.14 -24.40
CA GLY A 66 4.74 -4.26 -25.62
C GLY A 66 3.37 -3.56 -25.55
N GLY A 67 3.05 -2.83 -24.48
CA GLY A 67 1.81 -2.05 -24.33
C GLY A 67 0.65 -2.79 -23.65
N THR A 68 0.87 -4.02 -23.18
CA THR A 68 -0.19 -4.79 -22.50
C THR A 68 -0.20 -4.49 -21.00
N ASN A 69 -1.32 -4.02 -20.46
CA ASN A 69 -1.46 -3.78 -19.03
C ASN A 69 -1.32 -5.08 -18.21
N HIS A 70 -0.29 -5.17 -17.39
CA HIS A 70 0.04 -6.29 -16.49
C HIS A 70 0.03 -5.85 -15.02
N ALA A 71 -0.62 -6.65 -14.18
CA ALA A 71 -0.56 -6.56 -12.73
C ALA A 71 0.24 -7.75 -12.18
N LEU A 72 1.43 -7.48 -11.65
CA LEU A 72 2.22 -8.43 -10.88
C LEU A 72 1.73 -8.46 -9.44
N ILE A 73 1.28 -9.61 -8.98
CA ILE A 73 0.92 -9.83 -7.58
C ILE A 73 2.09 -10.54 -6.94
N LEU A 74 2.94 -9.82 -6.21
CA LEU A 74 4.05 -10.42 -5.46
C LEU A 74 3.49 -11.10 -4.21
N VAL A 75 3.76 -12.40 -4.08
CA VAL A 75 3.23 -13.23 -3.00
C VAL A 75 4.37 -13.74 -2.14
N HIS A 76 4.28 -13.53 -0.82
CA HIS A 76 5.24 -14.04 0.15
C HIS A 76 4.57 -14.21 1.53
N PRO A 77 4.97 -15.20 2.36
CA PRO A 77 4.44 -15.35 3.72
C PRO A 77 4.98 -14.32 4.72
N ASP A 78 6.14 -13.73 4.44
CA ASP A 78 6.77 -12.72 5.30
C ASP A 78 6.38 -11.29 4.86
N SER A 79 5.72 -10.57 5.75
CA SER A 79 5.28 -9.18 5.52
C SER A 79 6.44 -8.20 5.39
N GLU A 80 7.58 -8.43 6.05
CA GLU A 80 8.74 -7.55 5.94
C GLU A 80 9.34 -7.63 4.52
N ILE A 81 9.38 -8.82 3.94
CA ILE A 81 9.81 -9.00 2.54
C ILE A 81 8.84 -8.32 1.58
N LEU A 82 7.52 -8.41 1.83
CA LEU A 82 6.55 -7.66 1.03
C LEU A 82 6.71 -6.16 1.20
N SER A 83 7.08 -5.67 2.38
CA SER A 83 7.23 -4.23 2.67
C SER A 83 8.32 -3.55 1.84
N LEU A 84 9.31 -4.32 1.36
CA LEU A 84 10.41 -3.81 0.54
C LEU A 84 9.93 -3.05 -0.70
N PRO A 85 10.69 -2.03 -1.16
CA PRO A 85 10.31 -1.21 -2.31
C PRO A 85 10.62 -1.92 -3.63
N TRP A 86 9.92 -3.02 -3.91
CA TRP A 86 10.10 -3.83 -5.13
C TRP A 86 9.97 -3.03 -6.42
N HIS A 87 9.22 -1.93 -6.43
CA HIS A 87 9.15 -0.98 -7.54
C HIS A 87 10.47 -0.29 -7.87
N ALA A 88 11.39 -0.20 -6.91
CA ALA A 88 12.73 0.37 -7.09
C ALA A 88 13.74 -0.63 -7.67
N ALA A 89 13.37 -1.91 -7.81
CA ALA A 89 14.18 -2.87 -8.54
C ALA A 89 14.37 -2.39 -9.98
N THR A 90 15.54 -2.64 -10.55
CA THR A 90 15.86 -2.35 -11.95
C THR A 90 15.61 -3.59 -12.79
N ASP A 91 14.86 -3.42 -13.88
CA ASP A 91 14.71 -4.45 -14.91
C ASP A 91 16.06 -4.64 -15.63
N ALA A 92 16.57 -5.87 -15.64
CA ALA A 92 17.84 -6.21 -16.26
C ALA A 92 17.86 -5.97 -17.78
N HIS A 93 16.70 -5.99 -18.44
CA HIS A 93 16.63 -5.81 -19.90
C HIS A 93 16.63 -4.32 -20.29
N SER A 94 15.75 -3.52 -19.70
CA SER A 94 15.64 -2.09 -20.03
C SER A 94 16.59 -1.19 -19.24
N GLY A 95 17.16 -1.67 -18.13
CA GLY A 95 17.95 -0.86 -17.20
C GLY A 95 17.13 0.19 -16.43
N ARG A 96 15.79 0.14 -16.52
CA ARG A 96 14.89 1.09 -15.87
C ARG A 96 14.36 0.53 -14.55
N ALA A 97 14.04 1.41 -13.62
CA ALA A 97 13.29 1.00 -12.43
C ALA A 97 11.92 0.45 -12.84
N VAL A 98 11.57 -0.71 -12.30
CA VAL A 98 10.37 -1.47 -12.65
C VAL A 98 9.09 -0.66 -12.40
N GLY A 99 9.06 0.13 -11.33
CA GLY A 99 7.95 1.03 -11.02
C GLY A 99 7.74 2.18 -12.01
N LEU A 100 8.70 2.42 -12.92
CA LEU A 100 8.60 3.43 -13.97
C LEU A 100 8.26 2.82 -15.34
N LEU A 101 8.04 1.51 -15.40
CA LEU A 101 7.64 0.84 -16.65
C LEU A 101 6.16 1.12 -16.91
N PRO A 102 5.82 1.65 -18.10
CA PRO A 102 4.43 1.85 -18.47
C PRO A 102 3.73 0.49 -18.54
N HIS A 103 2.42 0.49 -18.28
CA HIS A 103 1.57 -0.71 -18.34
C HIS A 103 1.90 -1.80 -17.31
N LEU A 104 2.85 -1.58 -16.39
CA LEU A 104 3.17 -2.49 -15.32
C LEU A 104 2.68 -1.96 -13.97
N TYR A 105 1.93 -2.79 -13.26
CA TYR A 105 1.43 -2.49 -11.92
C TYR A 105 1.93 -3.58 -10.97
N ILE A 106 2.51 -3.19 -9.84
CA ILE A 106 2.93 -4.13 -8.79
C ILE A 106 2.00 -3.97 -7.59
N THR A 107 1.39 -5.08 -7.19
CA THR A 107 0.66 -5.23 -5.93
C THR A 107 1.26 -6.37 -5.12
N LYS A 108 0.97 -6.42 -3.83
CA LYS A 108 1.59 -7.33 -2.87
C LYS A 108 0.50 -8.06 -2.11
N MET A 109 0.68 -9.37 -1.93
CA MET A 109 -0.28 -10.21 -1.23
C MET A 109 0.46 -11.06 -0.21
N LEU A 110 0.09 -10.90 1.06
CA LEU A 110 0.55 -11.81 2.10
C LEU A 110 -0.02 -13.19 1.82
N ARG A 111 0.86 -14.20 1.75
CA ARG A 111 0.43 -15.58 1.57
C ARG A 111 -0.33 -16.03 2.82
N ALA A 112 -1.66 -15.97 2.77
CA ALA A 112 -2.48 -16.55 3.82
C ALA A 112 -2.27 -18.08 3.83
N PRO A 113 -2.08 -18.71 4.99
CA PRO A 113 -2.07 -20.16 5.08
C PRO A 113 -3.46 -20.67 4.67
N SER A 114 -3.54 -21.26 3.47
CA SER A 114 -4.63 -22.10 2.96
C SER A 114 -6.04 -21.70 3.43
N ALA A 115 -6.51 -20.52 3.05
CA ALA A 115 -7.91 -20.40 2.69
C ALA A 115 -7.92 -20.25 1.17
N VAL A 116 -8.49 -21.23 0.48
CA VAL A 116 -8.99 -21.01 -0.88
C VAL A 116 -9.95 -19.84 -0.75
N GLN A 117 -9.46 -18.63 -1.00
CA GLN A 117 -10.36 -17.52 -1.25
C GLN A 117 -11.06 -17.93 -2.54
N ALA A 118 -12.31 -18.39 -2.41
CA ALA A 118 -13.20 -18.49 -3.55
C ALA A 118 -13.00 -17.21 -4.36
N PRO A 119 -12.85 -17.29 -5.69
CA PRO A 119 -12.61 -16.10 -6.50
C PRO A 119 -13.63 -15.06 -6.07
N ALA A 120 -13.15 -13.93 -5.53
CA ALA A 120 -14.01 -12.91 -4.96
C ALA A 120 -15.08 -12.64 -6.00
N ARG A 121 -16.32 -13.00 -5.68
CA ARG A 121 -17.44 -12.87 -6.61
C ARG A 121 -17.42 -11.41 -7.04
N ARG A 122 -17.22 -11.13 -8.33
CA ARG A 122 -17.15 -9.74 -8.81
C ARG A 122 -18.38 -9.03 -8.25
N ALA A 123 -18.15 -8.05 -7.37
CA ALA A 123 -19.23 -7.27 -6.82
C ALA A 123 -19.95 -6.63 -8.01
N ALA A 124 -21.23 -6.94 -8.19
CA ALA A 124 -22.03 -6.21 -9.15
C ALA A 124 -22.11 -4.75 -8.65
N PRO A 125 -22.06 -3.76 -9.56
CA PRO A 125 -22.20 -2.36 -9.16
C PRO A 125 -23.53 -2.12 -8.40
N PRO A 126 -23.57 -1.10 -7.53
CA PRO A 126 -22.50 -0.14 -7.26
C PRO A 126 -21.40 -0.70 -6.34
N LEU A 127 -20.15 -0.35 -6.64
CA LEU A 127 -19.03 -0.57 -5.75
C LEU A 127 -19.17 0.36 -4.53
N LYS A 128 -19.62 -0.19 -3.41
CA LYS A 128 -19.64 0.47 -2.10
C LYS A 128 -18.24 0.68 -1.53
N VAL A 129 -17.85 1.94 -1.35
CA VAL A 129 -16.56 2.37 -0.81
C VAL A 129 -16.80 3.15 0.48
N LEU A 130 -16.10 2.79 1.55
CA LEU A 130 -15.98 3.63 2.75
C LEU A 130 -14.73 4.49 2.61
N ALA A 131 -14.87 5.81 2.71
CA ALA A 131 -13.75 6.75 2.66
C ALA A 131 -13.59 7.45 4.02
N LEU A 132 -12.43 7.26 4.64
CA LEU A 132 -12.01 7.98 5.85
C LEU A 132 -10.76 8.80 5.52
N VAL A 133 -10.81 10.10 5.81
CA VAL A 133 -9.69 11.03 5.57
C VAL A 133 -9.38 11.70 6.89
N SER A 134 -8.19 11.44 7.44
CA SER A 134 -7.76 12.03 8.70
C SER A 134 -7.44 13.50 8.49
N MET A 135 -8.22 14.36 9.16
CA MET A 135 -8.00 15.81 9.18
C MET A 135 -8.16 16.38 10.59
N PRO A 136 -7.26 16.04 11.54
CA PRO A 136 -7.36 16.54 12.91
C PRO A 136 -7.37 18.07 13.00
N GLU A 137 -8.15 18.61 13.92
CA GLU A 137 -8.33 20.08 14.07
C GLU A 137 -7.05 20.80 14.50
N ASP A 138 -6.14 20.11 15.17
CA ASP A 138 -4.86 20.64 15.64
C ASP A 138 -3.71 20.44 14.64
N LEU A 139 -4.02 20.12 13.37
CA LEU A 139 -3.03 20.15 12.28
C LEU A 139 -2.52 21.56 12.01
N LYS A 140 -1.22 21.67 11.67
CA LYS A 140 -0.64 22.94 11.25
C LYS A 140 -1.22 23.38 9.89
N SER A 141 -1.36 24.69 9.68
CA SER A 141 -2.02 25.28 8.50
C SER A 141 -1.50 24.80 7.15
N ASP A 142 -0.20 24.54 7.02
CA ASP A 142 0.41 24.03 5.78
C ASP A 142 0.04 22.57 5.52
N GLN A 143 -0.05 21.76 6.57
CA GLN A 143 -0.47 20.36 6.47
C GLN A 143 -1.95 20.28 6.09
N LEU A 144 -2.78 21.10 6.74
CA LEU A 144 -4.22 21.18 6.46
C LEU A 144 -4.50 21.48 4.98
N ARG A 145 -3.79 22.45 4.39
CA ARG A 145 -3.96 22.80 2.97
C ARG A 145 -3.60 21.65 2.04
N ALA A 146 -2.51 20.94 2.31
CA ALA A 146 -2.11 19.77 1.53
C ALA A 146 -3.17 18.66 1.59
N PHE A 147 -3.74 18.41 2.78
CA PHE A 147 -4.81 17.43 2.98
C PHE A 147 -6.08 17.79 2.21
N GLN A 148 -6.54 19.03 2.30
CA GLN A 148 -7.73 19.50 1.56
C GLN A 148 -7.58 19.35 0.04
N GLN A 149 -6.37 19.59 -0.48
CA GLN A 149 -6.09 19.37 -1.91
C GLN A 149 -6.15 17.88 -2.27
N GLN A 150 -5.61 16.99 -1.44
CA GLN A 150 -5.69 15.54 -1.67
C GLN A 150 -7.15 15.05 -1.68
N GLN A 151 -7.96 15.50 -0.72
CA GLN A 151 -9.39 15.17 -0.68
C GLN A 151 -10.12 15.66 -1.93
N PHE A 152 -9.93 16.91 -2.33
CA PHE A 152 -10.56 17.46 -3.54
C PHE A 152 -10.19 16.68 -4.80
N MET A 153 -8.91 16.34 -4.98
CA MET A 153 -8.46 15.55 -6.12
C MET A 153 -9.09 14.16 -6.14
N LEU A 154 -9.24 13.52 -4.98
CA LEU A 154 -9.88 12.22 -4.85
C LEU A 154 -11.36 12.29 -5.26
N LEU A 155 -12.13 13.19 -4.63
CA LEU A 155 -13.55 13.36 -4.89
C LEU A 155 -13.81 13.55 -6.39
N ASN A 156 -13.11 14.50 -7.01
CA ASN A 156 -13.23 14.78 -8.44
C ASN A 156 -12.87 13.59 -9.34
N SER A 157 -11.93 12.74 -8.91
CA SER A 157 -11.56 11.56 -9.70
C SER A 157 -12.61 10.45 -9.66
N LEU A 158 -13.44 10.44 -8.61
CA LEU A 158 -14.48 9.42 -8.41
C LEU A 158 -15.87 9.88 -8.88
N ASP A 159 -16.09 11.19 -9.03
CA ASP A 159 -17.35 11.77 -9.50
C ASP A 159 -17.95 11.10 -10.75
N PRO A 160 -17.18 10.75 -11.80
CA PRO A 160 -17.74 10.08 -12.98
C PRO A 160 -18.33 8.68 -12.65
N LEU A 161 -17.73 7.97 -11.70
CA LEU A 161 -18.20 6.64 -11.26
C LEU A 161 -19.45 6.75 -10.37
N GLY A 162 -19.53 7.80 -9.57
CA GLY A 162 -20.74 8.13 -8.82
C GLY A 162 -21.91 8.50 -9.73
N GLN A 163 -21.67 9.37 -10.72
CA GLN A 163 -22.71 9.82 -11.67
C GLN A 163 -23.26 8.68 -12.55
N SER A 164 -22.43 7.70 -12.87
CA SER A 164 -22.83 6.52 -13.65
C SER A 164 -23.50 5.42 -12.81
N GLY A 165 -23.57 5.59 -11.48
CA GLY A 165 -24.11 4.58 -10.56
C GLY A 165 -23.22 3.35 -10.39
N GLU A 166 -21.97 3.41 -10.86
CA GLU A 166 -21.00 2.32 -10.73
C GLU A 166 -20.34 2.29 -9.35
N MET A 167 -20.37 3.40 -8.60
CA MET A 167 -19.76 3.54 -7.29
C MET A 167 -20.68 4.30 -6.32
N GLU A 168 -20.69 3.85 -5.07
CA GLU A 168 -21.34 4.55 -3.95
C GLU A 168 -20.25 4.79 -2.90
N ILE A 169 -20.05 6.06 -2.51
CA ILE A 169 -19.02 6.42 -1.54
C ILE A 169 -19.70 6.91 -0.27
N ASP A 170 -19.46 6.20 0.82
CA ASP A 170 -19.82 6.60 2.18
C ASP A 170 -18.62 7.34 2.79
N TYR A 171 -18.76 8.65 2.97
CA TYR A 171 -17.77 9.46 3.65
C TYR A 171 -18.00 9.40 5.16
N ALA A 172 -16.97 9.02 5.91
CA ALA A 172 -17.02 9.14 7.36
C ALA A 172 -16.91 10.61 7.79
N ASP A 173 -17.65 10.99 8.82
CA ASP A 173 -17.65 12.36 9.36
C ASP A 173 -16.32 12.73 10.04
N ASN A 174 -15.58 11.72 10.50
CA ASN A 174 -14.21 11.83 11.00
C ASN A 174 -13.41 10.56 10.67
N CYS A 175 -12.10 10.64 10.85
CA CYS A 175 -11.21 9.49 10.73
C CYS A 175 -10.82 8.92 12.11
N ALA A 176 -11.81 8.64 12.97
CA ALA A 176 -11.58 7.97 14.25
C ALA A 176 -11.59 6.43 14.10
N LEU A 177 -10.86 5.73 14.99
CA LEU A 177 -10.85 4.26 14.99
C LEU A 177 -12.24 3.69 15.31
N GLU A 178 -12.93 4.34 16.23
CA GLU A 178 -14.27 4.00 16.69
C GLU A 178 -15.29 4.12 15.55
N THR A 179 -15.19 5.18 14.74
CA THR A 179 -16.02 5.39 13.53
C THR A 179 -15.75 4.32 12.48
N LEU A 180 -14.49 3.96 12.25
CA LEU A 180 -14.13 2.85 11.34
C LEU A 180 -14.78 1.54 11.80
N GLN A 181 -14.65 1.20 13.08
CA GLN A 181 -15.24 0.00 13.67
C GLN A 181 -16.76 -0.01 13.55
N GLU A 182 -17.41 1.11 13.87
CA GLU A 182 -18.87 1.23 13.78
C GLU A 182 -19.36 1.07 12.34
N LYS A 183 -18.75 1.77 11.38
CA LYS A 183 -19.13 1.68 9.96
C LYS A 183 -18.96 0.25 9.44
N LEU A 184 -17.83 -0.41 9.73
CA LEU A 184 -17.57 -1.79 9.33
C LEU A 184 -18.52 -2.80 9.99
N ARG A 185 -19.01 -2.53 11.20
CA ARG A 185 -19.99 -3.36 11.90
C ARG A 185 -21.39 -3.22 11.31
N CYS A 186 -21.78 -2.00 10.94
CA CYS A 186 -23.14 -1.69 10.49
C CYS A 186 -23.34 -1.90 8.98
N HIS A 187 -22.27 -1.84 8.19
CA HIS A 187 -22.35 -1.86 6.73
C HIS A 187 -21.32 -2.81 6.11
N ARG A 188 -21.62 -3.29 4.90
CA ARG A 188 -20.69 -4.07 4.09
C ARG A 188 -20.14 -3.20 2.97
N TYR A 189 -18.83 -2.95 3.03
CA TYR A 189 -18.11 -2.25 1.97
C TYR A 189 -17.28 -3.23 1.14
N HIS A 190 -17.07 -2.90 -0.13
CA HIS A 190 -16.17 -3.64 -1.01
C HIS A 190 -14.73 -3.11 -0.92
N LEU A 191 -14.59 -1.82 -0.60
CA LEU A 191 -13.31 -1.14 -0.44
C LEU A 191 -13.38 -0.20 0.76
N VAL A 192 -12.33 -0.18 1.56
CA VAL A 192 -12.09 0.89 2.54
C VAL A 192 -10.87 1.66 2.08
N TYR A 193 -11.06 2.97 1.95
CA TYR A 193 -10.01 3.92 1.66
C TYR A 193 -9.71 4.73 2.91
N LEU A 194 -8.47 4.66 3.38
CA LEU A 194 -7.99 5.41 4.54
C LEU A 194 -6.83 6.30 4.09
N ALA A 195 -7.01 7.61 4.22
CA ALA A 195 -5.97 8.60 3.96
C ALA A 195 -5.58 9.29 5.28
N GLY A 196 -4.28 9.32 5.58
CA GLY A 196 -3.77 9.92 6.80
C GLY A 196 -2.25 9.83 6.85
N GLN A 197 -1.63 10.48 7.85
CA GLN A 197 -0.19 10.35 8.05
C GLN A 197 0.13 9.00 8.67
N GLY A 198 1.19 8.35 8.19
CA GLY A 198 1.77 7.19 8.83
C GLY A 198 3.12 7.53 9.42
N MET A 199 3.48 6.89 10.53
CA MET A 199 4.84 6.91 11.06
C MET A 199 5.28 5.52 11.51
N MET A 200 6.59 5.29 11.47
CA MET A 200 7.22 4.17 12.15
C MET A 200 7.86 4.68 13.44
N LYS A 201 7.62 4.01 14.56
CA LYS A 201 8.24 4.31 15.85
C LYS A 201 8.65 3.01 16.53
N GLY A 202 9.95 2.81 16.71
CA GLY A 202 10.44 1.61 17.39
C GLY A 202 10.14 0.32 16.64
N GLY A 203 10.10 0.38 15.30
CA GLY A 203 9.71 -0.76 14.45
C GLY A 203 8.21 -1.01 14.35
N GLU A 204 7.38 -0.20 15.00
CA GLU A 204 5.92 -0.32 14.97
C GLU A 204 5.26 0.77 14.14
N ALA A 205 4.31 0.36 13.29
CA ALA A 205 3.59 1.25 12.40
C ALA A 205 2.39 1.87 13.11
N HIS A 206 2.28 3.19 13.00
CA HIS A 206 1.18 3.98 13.54
C HIS A 206 0.55 4.83 12.44
N LEU A 207 -0.76 5.03 12.52
CA LEU A 207 -1.51 5.95 11.68
C LEU A 207 -1.99 7.11 12.56
N LEU A 208 -1.86 8.32 12.04
CA LEU A 208 -2.48 9.50 12.61
C LEU A 208 -3.96 9.46 12.23
N LEU A 209 -4.79 9.30 13.25
CA LEU A 209 -6.24 9.32 13.19
C LEU A 209 -6.75 10.50 14.03
N GLU A 210 -8.05 10.72 13.97
CA GLU A 210 -8.73 11.66 14.85
C GLU A 210 -9.17 10.95 16.14
N ASP A 211 -9.15 11.67 17.26
CA ASP A 211 -9.90 11.26 18.43
C ASP A 211 -11.40 11.46 18.20
N GLY A 212 -12.21 10.48 18.60
CA GLY A 212 -13.65 10.50 18.35
C GLY A 212 -14.40 11.58 19.12
N ASP A 213 -13.85 12.07 20.23
CA ASP A 213 -14.53 13.02 21.11
C ASP A 213 -14.16 14.48 20.79
N ASP A 214 -12.88 14.75 20.51
CA ASP A 214 -12.36 16.12 20.34
C ASP A 214 -11.71 16.42 18.98
N PHE A 215 -11.74 15.45 18.05
CA PHE A 215 -11.22 15.57 16.68
C PHE A 215 -9.73 15.94 16.60
N ARG A 216 -8.97 15.76 17.69
CA ARG A 216 -7.53 16.03 17.71
C ARG A 216 -6.70 14.83 17.25
N GLN A 217 -5.41 15.09 17.02
CA GLN A 217 -4.44 14.09 16.62
C GLN A 217 -4.35 12.93 17.63
N ARG A 218 -4.60 11.72 17.15
CA ARG A 218 -4.38 10.47 17.89
C ARG A 218 -3.56 9.50 17.05
N TRP A 219 -2.40 9.11 17.57
CA TRP A 219 -1.60 8.03 16.96
C TRP A 219 -2.18 6.68 17.35
N VAL A 220 -2.64 5.94 16.36
CA VAL A 220 -3.25 4.61 16.53
C VAL A 220 -2.33 3.56 15.93
N HIS A 221 -2.13 2.46 16.65
CA HIS A 221 -1.29 1.37 16.17
C HIS A 221 -1.99 0.66 15.00
N VAL A 222 -1.25 0.36 13.91
CA VAL A 222 -1.84 -0.22 12.68
C VAL A 222 -2.50 -1.58 12.94
N ARG A 223 -2.07 -2.31 13.98
CA ARG A 223 -2.73 -3.56 14.40
C ARG A 223 -4.18 -3.34 14.86
N ASP A 224 -4.48 -2.22 15.51
CA ASP A 224 -5.83 -1.92 15.99
C ASP A 224 -6.75 -1.56 14.82
N VAL A 225 -6.21 -0.80 13.86
CA VAL A 225 -6.88 -0.54 12.58
C VAL A 225 -7.15 -1.86 11.83
N ALA A 226 -6.14 -2.74 11.72
CA ALA A 226 -6.29 -4.04 11.06
C ALA A 226 -7.29 -4.96 11.78
N ALA A 227 -7.39 -4.87 13.10
CA ALA A 227 -8.36 -5.64 13.89
C ALA A 227 -9.80 -5.23 13.58
N ALA A 228 -10.06 -3.97 13.23
CA ALA A 228 -11.41 -3.50 12.83
C ALA A 228 -11.96 -4.24 11.60
N PHE A 229 -11.09 -4.72 10.71
CA PHE A 229 -11.47 -5.49 9.52
C PHE A 229 -11.74 -6.97 9.78
N ARG A 230 -11.48 -7.46 11.00
CA ARG A 230 -11.66 -8.86 11.40
C ARG A 230 -12.98 -9.12 12.14
N GLY A 231 -13.84 -8.10 12.25
CA GLY A 231 -15.14 -8.17 12.91
C GLY A 231 -16.03 -9.30 12.41
#